data_AF-A0AAE4B9A7-F1
#
_entry.id   AF-A0AAE4B9A7-F1
#
_cell.length_a   1.000
_cell.length_b   1.000
_cell.length_c   1.000
_cell.angle_alpha   90.00
_cell.angle_beta   90.00
_cell.angle_gamma   90.00
#
_symmetry.space_group_name_H-M   'P 1'
#
loop_
_entity.id
_entity.type
_entity.pdbx_description
1 polymer ?
#
loop_
_entity_poly.entity_id
_entity_poly.type
_entity_poly.pdbx_seq_one_letter_code
_entity_poly.pdbx_strand_id
1 'polypeptide(L)'
;NGPVVIQEGYAEGTLIGGNLCTLNLLQGTEYFPETEHTILLIEDDYMSDIHMFDRDLQSLIHLPAVSHVKAILIGRFQKASNVSMDLVKAMIETKKELSGIPIIANINAGHTSPIATFPIGGTCRIEAISSTSRIWIDKH
;
A
#
# COMPACT_ATOMS: atom_id res chain seq x y z
N ASN A 1 17.93 -3.14 -3.34
CA ASN A 1 17.06 -2.29 -4.18
C ASN A 1 16.14 -1.48 -3.28
N GLY A 2 16.11 -0.17 -3.46
CA GLY A 2 15.27 0.75 -2.68
C GLY A 2 13.83 0.81 -3.20
N PRO A 3 13.01 1.73 -2.65
CA PRO A 3 11.64 1.92 -3.08
C PRO A 3 11.51 2.23 -4.58
N VAL A 4 10.37 1.88 -5.16
CA VAL A 4 10.08 2.02 -6.58
C VAL A 4 8.80 2.83 -6.75
N VAL A 5 8.87 3.88 -7.55
CA VAL A 5 7.68 4.64 -7.97
C VAL A 5 6.93 3.84 -9.02
N ILE A 6 5.66 3.55 -8.75
CA ILE A 6 4.74 2.86 -9.66
C ILE A 6 3.83 3.86 -10.36
N GLN A 7 3.28 4.81 -9.60
CA GLN A 7 2.52 5.94 -10.11
C GLN A 7 3.04 7.23 -9.45
N GLU A 8 3.27 8.26 -10.26
CA GLU A 8 3.75 9.55 -9.78
C GLU A 8 2.64 10.36 -9.10
N GLY A 9 3.05 11.28 -8.22
CA GLY A 9 2.14 12.21 -7.56
C GLY A 9 2.59 12.61 -6.17
N TYR A 10 1.74 13.39 -5.52
CA TYR A 10 1.90 13.86 -4.16
C TYR A 10 0.62 13.61 -3.39
N ALA A 11 0.75 13.22 -2.13
CA ALA A 11 -0.40 13.02 -1.26
C ALA A 11 -0.03 13.27 0.19
N GLU A 12 -1.05 13.64 0.96
CA GLU A 12 -1.02 13.74 2.41
C GLU A 12 -2.27 13.03 2.95
N GLY A 13 -2.13 12.36 4.08
CA GLY A 13 -3.27 11.74 4.73
C GLY A 13 -2.92 10.99 6.00
N THR A 14 -3.96 10.47 6.63
CA THR A 14 -3.82 9.56 7.78
C THR A 14 -3.37 8.19 7.29
N LEU A 15 -2.35 7.63 7.92
CA LEU A 15 -1.81 6.33 7.58
C LEU A 15 -2.69 5.21 8.16
N ILE A 16 -3.13 4.30 7.30
CA ILE A 16 -3.90 3.10 7.67
C ILE A 16 -3.30 1.86 7.02
N GLY A 17 -3.70 0.69 7.50
CA GLY A 17 -3.37 -0.60 6.89
C GLY A 17 -2.36 -1.42 7.70
N GLY A 18 -1.38 -2.01 7.02
CA GLY A 18 -0.49 -3.05 7.54
C GLY A 18 -0.58 -4.31 6.67
N ASN A 19 -0.73 -5.46 7.30
CA ASN A 19 -0.89 -6.72 6.59
C ASN A 19 -2.23 -6.76 5.82
N LEU A 20 -2.18 -6.98 4.51
CA LEU A 20 -3.32 -6.87 3.59
C LEU A 20 -4.40 -7.94 3.88
N CYS A 21 -4.01 -9.22 3.96
CA CYS A 21 -4.97 -10.27 4.25
C CYS A 21 -5.62 -10.11 5.63
N THR A 22 -4.89 -9.60 6.63
CA THR A 22 -5.43 -9.29 7.96
C THR A 22 -6.38 -8.09 7.92
N LEU A 23 -6.03 -7.01 7.22
CA LEU A 23 -6.92 -5.86 7.03
C LEU A 23 -8.25 -6.27 6.38
N ASN A 24 -8.20 -7.22 5.45
CA ASN A 24 -9.38 -7.74 4.77
C ASN A 24 -10.37 -8.44 5.72
N LEU A 25 -9.92 -8.98 6.86
CA LEU A 25 -10.81 -9.59 7.86
C LEU A 25 -11.72 -8.58 8.55
N LEU A 26 -11.40 -7.28 8.48
CA LEU A 26 -12.23 -6.22 9.06
C LEU A 26 -13.36 -5.78 8.12
N GLN A 27 -13.32 -6.16 6.83
CA GLN A 27 -14.31 -5.74 5.84
C GLN A 27 -15.72 -6.20 6.23
N GLY A 28 -16.69 -5.28 6.17
CA GLY A 28 -18.08 -5.55 6.57
C GLY A 28 -18.33 -5.56 8.07
N THR A 29 -17.33 -5.19 8.88
CA THR A 29 -17.45 -5.05 10.34
C THR A 29 -17.37 -3.58 10.77
N GLU A 30 -17.75 -3.28 12.01
CA GLU A 30 -17.58 -1.95 12.62
C GLU A 30 -16.11 -1.55 12.86
N TYR A 31 -15.18 -2.51 12.71
CA TYR A 31 -13.76 -2.30 12.96
C TYR A 31 -12.98 -1.88 11.71
N PHE A 32 -13.61 -1.88 10.53
CA PHE A 32 -12.95 -1.38 9.32
C PHE A 32 -12.68 0.12 9.48
N PRO A 33 -11.44 0.59 9.25
CA PRO A 33 -11.09 1.98 9.52
C PRO A 33 -11.80 2.93 8.56
N GLU A 34 -12.05 4.15 9.03
CA GLU A 34 -12.38 5.26 8.14
C GLU A 34 -11.22 5.50 7.18
N THR A 35 -11.55 5.75 5.90
CA THR A 35 -10.57 5.83 4.81
C THR A 35 -10.60 7.17 4.10
N GLU A 36 -11.47 8.09 4.52
CA GLU A 36 -11.48 9.46 4.04
C GLU A 36 -10.11 10.15 4.25
N HIS A 37 -9.53 10.66 3.16
CA HIS A 37 -8.22 11.35 3.19
C HIS A 37 -7.07 10.52 3.78
N THR A 38 -7.01 9.22 3.46
CA THR A 38 -5.99 8.31 3.98
C THR A 38 -4.88 7.96 2.99
N ILE A 39 -3.76 7.51 3.54
CA ILE A 39 -2.68 6.84 2.83
C ILE A 39 -2.68 5.38 3.27
N LEU A 40 -2.80 4.47 2.30
CA LEU A 40 -2.93 3.05 2.56
C LEU A 40 -1.57 2.36 2.50
N LEU A 41 -1.09 1.86 3.64
CA LEU A 41 0.06 0.97 3.73
C LEU A 41 -0.42 -0.47 3.63
N ILE A 42 0.05 -1.22 2.64
CA ILE A 42 -0.28 -2.63 2.46
C ILE A 42 0.98 -3.46 2.26
N GLU A 43 1.06 -4.59 2.95
CA GLU A 43 2.12 -5.57 2.83
C GLU A 43 1.54 -6.97 3.08
N ASP A 44 2.27 -8.02 2.71
CA ASP A 44 1.88 -9.37 3.08
C ASP A 44 3.10 -10.26 3.29
N ASP A 45 2.87 -11.45 3.84
CA ASP A 45 3.92 -12.44 4.10
C ASP A 45 4.20 -13.34 2.88
N TYR A 46 5.09 -14.31 3.07
CA TYR A 46 5.56 -15.21 2.02
C TYR A 46 4.49 -16.18 1.51
N MET A 47 3.40 -16.38 2.24
CA MET A 47 2.29 -17.22 1.79
C MET A 47 1.49 -16.54 0.68
N SER A 48 1.52 -15.20 0.61
CA SER A 48 0.92 -14.45 -0.48
C SER A 48 1.86 -14.33 -1.68
N ASP A 49 1.46 -14.95 -2.79
CA ASP A 49 2.02 -14.64 -4.11
C ASP A 49 1.34 -13.41 -4.73
N ILE A 50 1.67 -13.10 -6.00
CA ILE A 50 1.05 -11.96 -6.70
C ILE A 50 -0.46 -12.14 -6.89
N HIS A 51 -0.94 -13.37 -7.06
CA HIS A 51 -2.36 -13.64 -7.31
C HIS A 51 -3.20 -13.46 -6.04
N MET A 52 -2.67 -13.92 -4.90
CA MET A 52 -3.28 -13.70 -3.59
C MET A 52 -3.30 -12.22 -3.24
N PHE A 53 -2.19 -11.52 -3.45
CA PHE A 53 -2.12 -10.07 -3.21
C PHE A 53 -3.10 -9.31 -4.13
N ASP A 54 -3.18 -9.69 -5.40
CA ASP A 54 -4.05 -9.04 -6.39
C ASP A 54 -5.54 -9.16 -6.06
N ARG A 55 -6.02 -10.38 -5.76
CA ARG A 55 -7.44 -10.59 -5.39
C ARG A 55 -7.81 -9.87 -4.10
N ASP A 56 -6.88 -9.80 -3.14
CA ASP A 56 -7.09 -9.18 -1.85
C ASP A 56 -7.09 -7.65 -1.98
N LEU A 57 -6.20 -7.10 -2.81
CA LEU A 57 -6.22 -5.69 -3.17
C LEU A 57 -7.50 -5.36 -3.95
N GLN A 58 -7.96 -6.22 -4.85
CA GLN A 58 -9.22 -6.01 -5.59
C GLN A 58 -10.43 -5.95 -4.65
N SER A 59 -10.50 -6.85 -3.65
CA SER A 59 -11.55 -6.81 -2.62
C SER A 59 -11.53 -5.47 -1.88
N LEU A 60 -10.35 -5.00 -1.49
CA LEU A 60 -10.17 -3.77 -0.74
C LEU A 60 -10.59 -2.52 -1.54
N ILE A 61 -10.11 -2.38 -2.78
CA ILE A 61 -10.38 -1.17 -3.59
C ILE A 61 -11.83 -1.05 -4.07
N HIS A 62 -12.59 -2.15 -4.03
CA HIS A 62 -14.03 -2.14 -4.31
C HIS A 62 -14.90 -1.70 -3.13
N LEU A 63 -14.32 -1.52 -1.94
CA LEU A 63 -15.06 -0.94 -0.82
C LEU A 63 -15.34 0.54 -1.11
N PRO A 64 -16.58 1.02 -0.92
CA PRO A 64 -16.92 2.43 -1.11
C PRO A 64 -16.00 3.38 -0.32
N ALA A 65 -15.61 2.97 0.89
CA ALA A 65 -14.69 3.70 1.75
C ALA A 65 -13.36 4.00 1.02
N VAL A 66 -12.76 2.99 0.39
CA VAL A 66 -11.41 3.06 -0.20
C VAL A 66 -11.33 4.01 -1.41
N SER A 67 -12.47 4.45 -1.96
CA SER A 67 -12.52 5.49 -3.00
C SER A 67 -11.92 6.84 -2.58
N HIS A 68 -11.71 7.06 -1.28
CA HIS A 68 -11.13 8.30 -0.75
C HIS A 68 -9.63 8.22 -0.42
N VAL A 69 -8.99 7.06 -0.64
CA VAL A 69 -7.55 6.88 -0.47
C VAL A 69 -6.79 7.81 -1.42
N LYS A 70 -5.77 8.48 -0.88
CA LYS A 70 -4.95 9.48 -1.59
C LYS A 70 -3.63 8.91 -2.09
N ALA A 71 -3.18 7.78 -1.54
CA ALA A 71 -1.97 7.10 -1.97
C ALA A 71 -1.89 5.67 -1.47
N ILE A 72 -1.05 4.86 -2.12
CA ILE A 72 -0.73 3.50 -1.68
C ILE A 72 0.78 3.33 -1.49
N LEU A 73 1.15 2.74 -0.36
CA LEU A 73 2.49 2.29 -0.03
C LEU A 73 2.49 0.77 0.03
N ILE A 74 3.30 0.11 -0.81
CA ILE A 74 3.39 -1.35 -0.87
C ILE A 74 4.71 -1.83 -0.25
N GLY A 75 4.60 -2.62 0.81
CA GLY A 75 5.73 -3.27 1.49
C GLY A 75 6.55 -4.16 0.56
N ARG A 76 7.78 -4.46 0.98
CA ARG A 76 8.65 -5.35 0.23
C ARG A 76 8.19 -6.80 0.41
N PHE A 77 7.84 -7.44 -0.71
CA PHE A 77 7.57 -8.88 -0.75
C PHE A 77 8.77 -9.72 -0.29
N GLN A 78 8.50 -10.81 0.42
CA GLN A 78 9.51 -11.79 0.76
C GLN A 78 9.99 -12.52 -0.49
N LYS A 79 11.26 -12.99 -0.50
CA LYS A 79 11.81 -13.73 -1.65
C LYS A 79 10.99 -14.98 -1.99
N ALA A 80 10.46 -15.65 -0.97
CA ALA A 80 9.68 -16.86 -1.12
C ALA A 80 8.32 -16.64 -1.81
N SER A 81 7.78 -15.40 -1.82
CA SER A 81 6.57 -15.04 -2.58
C SER A 81 6.78 -15.08 -4.10
N ASN A 82 8.03 -15.08 -4.58
CA ASN A 82 8.39 -15.03 -6.01
C ASN A 82 7.75 -13.86 -6.79
N VAL A 83 7.51 -12.73 -6.12
CA VAL A 83 6.91 -11.53 -6.73
C VAL A 83 8.01 -10.60 -7.24
N SER A 84 8.01 -10.34 -8.55
CA SER A 84 8.89 -9.35 -9.17
C SER A 84 8.23 -7.97 -9.22
N MET A 85 9.04 -6.91 -9.36
CA MET A 85 8.49 -5.56 -9.51
C MET A 85 7.69 -5.36 -10.80
N ASP A 86 7.99 -6.12 -11.85
CA ASP A 86 7.23 -6.05 -13.10
C ASP A 86 5.82 -6.65 -12.93
N LEU A 87 5.69 -7.70 -12.12
CA LEU A 87 4.40 -8.26 -11.73
C LEU A 87 3.59 -7.26 -10.90
N VAL A 88 4.23 -6.55 -9.95
CA VAL A 88 3.56 -5.51 -9.15
C VAL A 88 3.07 -4.37 -10.05
N LYS A 89 3.89 -3.90 -10.99
CA LYS A 89 3.50 -2.85 -11.96
C LYS A 89 2.33 -3.30 -12.82
N ALA A 90 2.43 -4.48 -13.44
CA ALA A 90 1.38 -5.04 -14.28
C ALA A 90 0.06 -5.20 -13.51
N MET A 91 0.11 -5.68 -12.26
CA MET A 91 -1.06 -5.79 -11.40
C MET A 91 -1.72 -4.43 -11.14
N ILE A 92 -0.94 -3.39 -10.80
CA ILE A 92 -1.46 -2.04 -10.56
C ILE A 92 -2.04 -1.41 -11.82
N GLU A 93 -1.43 -1.62 -12.99
CA GLU A 93 -1.90 -1.10 -14.28
C GLU A 93 -3.32 -1.57 -14.65
N THR A 94 -3.77 -2.71 -14.11
CA THR A 94 -5.13 -3.22 -14.35
C THR A 94 -6.22 -2.54 -13.52
N LYS A 95 -5.85 -1.73 -12.52
CA LYS A 95 -6.77 -1.19 -11.50
C LYS A 95 -7.09 0.27 -11.76
N LYS A 96 -8.20 0.51 -12.48
CA LYS A 96 -8.63 1.87 -12.87
C LYS A 96 -8.98 2.75 -11.68
N GLU A 97 -9.44 2.14 -10.59
CA GLU A 97 -9.79 2.75 -9.31
C GLU A 97 -8.57 3.44 -8.67
N LEU A 98 -7.37 2.95 -8.97
CA LEU A 98 -6.11 3.47 -8.46
C LEU A 98 -5.45 4.49 -9.39
N SER A 99 -6.12 4.87 -10.48
CA SER A 99 -5.57 5.84 -11.43
C SER A 99 -5.54 7.24 -10.81
N GLY A 100 -4.40 7.92 -10.95
CA GLY A 100 -4.25 9.32 -10.55
C GLY A 100 -3.90 9.52 -9.07
N ILE A 101 -3.61 8.44 -8.33
CA ILE A 101 -3.01 8.54 -6.99
C ILE A 101 -1.57 8.02 -7.01
N PRO A 102 -0.65 8.64 -6.25
CA PRO A 102 0.72 8.15 -6.13
C PRO A 102 0.79 6.76 -5.48
N ILE A 103 1.64 5.90 -6.05
CA ILE A 103 1.90 4.54 -5.55
C ILE A 103 3.40 4.30 -5.49
N ILE A 104 3.90 3.94 -4.30
CA ILE A 104 5.29 3.57 -4.06
C ILE A 104 5.34 2.14 -3.55
N ALA A 105 6.18 1.31 -4.15
CA ALA A 105 6.37 -0.08 -3.75
C ALA A 105 7.79 -0.36 -3.24
N ASN A 106 8.01 -1.57 -2.72
CA ASN A 106 9.31 -2.05 -2.23
C ASN A 106 9.88 -1.22 -1.05
N ILE A 107 8.99 -0.63 -0.24
CA ILE A 107 9.38 0.09 0.97
C ILE A 107 9.77 -0.90 2.09
N ASN A 108 10.51 -0.42 3.10
CA ASN A 108 10.91 -1.22 4.27
C ASN A 108 9.72 -1.40 5.25
N ALA A 109 8.69 -2.12 4.81
CA ALA A 109 7.53 -2.52 5.59
C ALA A 109 7.24 -4.00 5.33
N GLY A 110 6.64 -4.66 6.32
CA GLY A 110 6.19 -6.05 6.22
C GLY A 110 7.18 -7.10 6.67
N HIS A 111 7.18 -8.26 6.03
CA HIS A 111 7.84 -9.47 6.53
C HIS A 111 9.31 -9.64 6.07
N THR A 112 9.97 -8.54 5.68
CA THR A 112 11.40 -8.54 5.34
C THR A 112 12.20 -7.74 6.35
N SER A 113 13.53 -7.94 6.41
CA SER A 113 14.40 -7.16 7.29
C SER A 113 15.34 -6.26 6.48
N PRO A 114 15.58 -5.00 6.91
CA PRO A 114 14.97 -4.32 8.06
C PRO A 114 13.54 -3.81 7.80
N ILE A 115 12.79 -3.54 8.86
CA ILE A 115 11.49 -2.84 8.83
C ILE A 115 11.58 -1.46 9.48
N ALA A 116 10.79 -0.52 8.96
CA ALA A 116 10.45 0.72 9.67
C ALA A 116 9.15 0.52 10.47
N THR A 117 9.00 1.28 11.55
CA THR A 117 7.74 1.35 12.30
C THR A 117 6.88 2.47 11.73
N PHE A 118 5.62 2.16 11.43
CA PHE A 118 4.66 3.08 10.84
C PHE A 118 3.50 3.33 11.81
N PRO A 119 3.15 4.58 12.14
CA PRO A 119 2.09 4.88 13.10
C PRO A 119 0.72 4.81 12.41
N ILE A 120 -0.02 3.72 12.60
CA ILE A 120 -1.41 3.64 12.15
C ILE A 120 -2.24 4.69 12.91
N GLY A 121 -2.94 5.55 12.18
CA GLY A 121 -3.64 6.73 12.71
C GLY A 121 -2.78 8.01 12.77
N GLY A 122 -1.48 7.91 12.53
CA GLY A 122 -0.59 9.06 12.34
C GLY A 122 -0.78 9.69 10.95
N THR A 123 -0.20 10.87 10.73
CA THR A 123 -0.27 11.57 9.43
C THR A 123 1.04 11.46 8.68
N CYS A 124 0.97 11.21 7.38
CA CYS A 124 2.14 11.18 6.52
C CYS A 124 1.93 11.95 5.22
N ARG A 125 3.05 12.35 4.62
CA ARG A 125 3.13 12.94 3.29
C ARG A 125 4.00 12.06 2.41
N ILE A 126 3.66 12.00 1.13
CA ILE A 126 4.44 11.28 0.14
C ILE A 126 4.69 12.13 -1.10
N GLU A 127 5.84 11.88 -1.71
CA GLU A 127 6.26 12.42 -2.98
C GLU A 127 6.81 11.27 -3.82
N ALA A 128 6.21 11.04 -4.98
CA ALA A 128 6.62 10.02 -5.94
C ALA A 128 6.83 10.69 -7.29
N ILE A 129 8.09 10.89 -7.70
CA ILE A 129 8.44 11.60 -8.95
C ILE A 129 9.60 10.87 -9.61
N SER A 130 9.37 10.35 -10.80
CA SER A 130 10.36 9.63 -11.60
C SER A 130 11.05 8.52 -10.80
N SER A 131 12.32 8.69 -10.43
CA SER A 131 13.07 7.75 -9.60
C SER A 131 13.17 8.15 -8.12
N THR A 132 12.62 9.31 -7.74
CA THR A 132 12.65 9.83 -6.38
C THR A 132 11.37 9.47 -5.66
N SER A 133 11.51 8.86 -4.50
CA SER A 133 10.41 8.63 -3.57
C SER A 133 10.78 9.15 -2.19
N ARG A 134 9.86 9.87 -1.55
CA ARG A 134 10.00 10.36 -0.18
C ARG A 134 8.72 10.12 0.59
N ILE A 135 8.88 9.71 1.84
CA ILE A 135 7.80 9.43 2.78
C ILE A 135 8.17 10.16 4.07
N TRP A 136 7.32 11.08 4.51
CA TRP A 136 7.47 11.80 5.77
C TRP A 136 6.38 11.34 6.74
N ILE A 137 6.77 11.06 7.98
CA ILE A 137 5.83 10.84 9.08
C ILE A 137 5.77 12.14 9.89
N ASP A 138 4.67 12.87 9.80
CA ASP A 138 4.51 14.18 10.43
C ASP A 138 3.92 14.08 11.84
N LYS A 139 3.09 13.07 12.11
CA LYS A 139 2.54 12.74 13.44
C LYS A 139 2.59 11.23 13.66
N HIS A 140 3.02 10.81 14.85
CA HIS A 140 3.19 9.40 15.20
C HIS A 140 2.72 9.08 16.62
#